data_AF-A0A1S9P8B3-F1
#
_entry.id   AF-A0A1S9P8B3-F1
#
_cell.length_a   1.000
_cell.length_b   1.000
_cell.length_c   1.000
_cell.angle_alpha   90.00
_cell.angle_beta   90.00
_cell.angle_gamma   90.00
#
_symmetry.space_group_name_H-M   'P 1'
#
loop_
_entity.id
_entity.type
_entity.pdbx_description
1 polymer ?
#
loop_
_entity_poly.entity_id
_entity_poly.type
_entity_poly.pdbx_seq_one_letter_code
_entity_poly.pdbx_strand_id
1 'polypeptide(L)'
;MKKLLFIACLLISAKTLHADDGQKVASKVEKVTVFLSGAQVTRTATASIVPGTSTIVFDNLSPNLDPASMQVRATGDFTILSVKHEMNYLADQLKSKKVEELQVIQKSLRDKISLQSTLLTINQEEANMLTKNQVSNGQTAGLDIVKLKAALDFQTARLTEIKKKELAINNELQSLNEQIRKYDSQINELMQNQSTATSNVMVNVSATAATQSTFTITYVVNDARWYPTYDIRAKNVNSPVVIAYKANVSQQCGEDWKNIKLTLSTGDPSVSGVKPELRPYYLNAYVPARNDINKNYNYSLNEVVVSGYGSRAKSSASSASVVQVNTTENQTNMEFNIQNPFSVPADGKPYLVEIDQVTADAKYQYYAAPKLSTDVYLTARITDWTKYNFLSGEANLFFEGTFIGKSKLDTRAANDTLSLSLGVDKNIVVKRLMQTQLNDKQGIFGSSKKETRDWNISIKNRKTQPISLLIEDQVPVSQNTAIEVDAQDISGAEMNKATGKLSWNFTLEPQAAKQLRVKYTVKYPKDQIVSVQ
;
A
#
# COMPACT_ATOMS: atom_id res chain seq x y z
N MET A 1 -72.24 -20.63 -53.89
CA MET A 1 -72.54 -19.21 -53.69
C MET A 1 -72.65 -18.97 -52.20
N LYS A 2 -71.88 -17.99 -51.71
CA LYS A 2 -72.21 -17.02 -50.63
C LYS A 2 -72.70 -17.57 -49.27
N LYS A 3 -71.89 -17.44 -48.20
CA LYS A 3 -71.85 -16.29 -47.25
C LYS A 3 -73.01 -16.43 -46.22
N LEU A 4 -72.89 -16.20 -44.91
CA LEU A 4 -72.07 -15.26 -44.16
C LEU A 4 -72.36 -15.41 -42.65
N LEU A 5 -71.42 -14.96 -41.80
CA LEU A 5 -71.63 -14.40 -40.45
C LEU A 5 -72.19 -15.32 -39.34
N PHE A 6 -71.32 -15.75 -38.40
CA PHE A 6 -71.44 -15.39 -36.96
C PHE A 6 -70.35 -16.03 -36.05
N ILE A 7 -69.05 -15.85 -36.33
CA ILE A 7 -68.01 -16.07 -35.30
C ILE A 7 -66.94 -14.99 -35.47
N ALA A 8 -67.19 -13.82 -34.92
CA ALA A 8 -66.24 -12.71 -34.88
C ALA A 8 -65.81 -12.45 -33.43
N CYS A 9 -64.49 -12.43 -33.24
CA CYS A 9 -63.76 -11.76 -32.16
C CYS A 9 -63.98 -12.24 -30.72
N LEU A 10 -63.38 -13.38 -30.40
CA LEU A 10 -62.76 -13.59 -29.09
C LEU A 10 -61.23 -13.69 -29.24
N LEU A 11 -60.61 -12.64 -29.81
CA LEU A 11 -59.16 -12.44 -29.71
C LEU A 11 -58.88 -11.80 -28.35
N ILE A 12 -58.94 -12.62 -27.30
CA ILE A 12 -58.33 -12.31 -26.01
C ILE A 12 -56.82 -12.31 -26.29
N SER A 13 -56.29 -11.10 -26.50
CA SER A 13 -54.85 -10.85 -26.43
C SER A 13 -54.47 -11.08 -24.97
N ALA A 14 -54.07 -12.31 -24.67
CA ALA A 14 -53.34 -12.61 -23.45
C ALA A 14 -52.07 -11.76 -23.49
N LYS A 15 -52.12 -10.59 -22.86
CA LYS A 15 -50.90 -9.87 -22.49
C LYS A 15 -50.17 -10.81 -21.55
N THR A 16 -49.09 -11.41 -22.03
CA THR A 16 -48.11 -12.04 -21.17
C THR A 16 -47.74 -11.00 -20.12
N LEU A 17 -48.07 -11.29 -18.86
CA LEU A 17 -47.46 -10.63 -17.71
C LEU A 17 -45.98 -11.02 -17.77
N HIS A 18 -45.20 -10.27 -18.56
CA HIS A 18 -43.77 -10.21 -18.35
C HIS A 18 -43.59 -9.55 -16.99
N ALA A 19 -42.86 -10.21 -16.09
CA ALA A 19 -42.27 -9.53 -14.96
C ALA A 19 -41.55 -8.29 -15.52
N ASP A 20 -41.92 -7.11 -15.02
CA ASP A 20 -41.30 -5.86 -15.45
C ASP A 20 -39.88 -5.83 -14.88
N ASP A 21 -38.92 -6.37 -15.63
CA ASP A 21 -37.48 -6.36 -15.32
C ASP A 21 -36.91 -4.92 -15.32
N GLY A 22 -37.75 -3.92 -15.56
CA GLY A 22 -37.40 -2.51 -15.62
C GLY A 22 -36.57 -2.15 -16.84
N GLN A 23 -36.49 -0.85 -17.11
CA GLN A 23 -35.63 -0.32 -18.16
C GLN A 23 -34.19 -0.31 -17.66
N LYS A 24 -33.35 -1.21 -18.20
CA LYS A 24 -31.91 -1.22 -17.90
C LYS A 24 -31.20 -0.03 -18.56
N VAL A 25 -30.43 0.71 -17.77
CA VAL A 25 -29.70 1.90 -18.21
C VAL A 25 -28.26 1.81 -17.71
N ALA A 26 -27.31 1.84 -18.64
CA ALA A 26 -25.90 1.85 -18.31
C ALA A 26 -25.49 3.20 -17.70
N SER A 27 -24.81 3.14 -16.56
CA SER A 27 -24.24 4.31 -15.87
C SER A 27 -22.72 4.31 -15.93
N LYS A 28 -22.10 5.48 -15.90
CA LYS A 28 -20.63 5.64 -15.94
C LYS A 28 -20.14 6.35 -14.69
N VAL A 29 -19.02 5.91 -14.13
CA VAL A 29 -18.32 6.65 -13.08
C VAL A 29 -17.78 7.95 -13.68
N GLU A 30 -18.13 9.08 -13.08
CA GLU A 30 -17.69 10.40 -13.54
C GLU A 30 -16.70 11.03 -12.55
N LYS A 31 -16.98 10.89 -11.25
CA LYS A 31 -16.18 11.46 -10.17
C LYS A 31 -16.01 10.44 -9.05
N VAL A 32 -14.80 10.40 -8.48
CA VAL A 32 -14.52 9.62 -7.27
C VAL A 32 -13.82 10.49 -6.26
N THR A 33 -14.32 10.48 -5.02
CA THR A 33 -13.64 11.07 -3.86
C THR A 33 -13.10 9.95 -3.00
N VAL A 34 -11.78 9.76 -2.98
CA VAL A 34 -11.12 8.70 -2.22
C VAL A 34 -10.74 9.24 -0.84
N PHE A 35 -11.08 8.49 0.21
CA PHE A 35 -10.76 8.83 1.60
C PHE A 35 -9.55 8.02 2.09
N LEU A 36 -9.05 8.32 3.29
CA LEU A 36 -8.01 7.49 3.92
C LEU A 36 -8.48 6.04 4.14
N SER A 37 -9.79 5.85 4.27
CA SER A 37 -10.50 4.59 4.28
C SER A 37 -11.84 4.76 3.55
N GLY A 38 -12.05 3.98 2.49
CA GLY A 38 -13.22 4.04 1.61
C GLY A 38 -13.10 5.07 0.47
N ALA A 39 -14.12 5.09 -0.39
CA ALA A 39 -14.30 6.10 -1.42
C ALA A 39 -15.78 6.36 -1.68
N GLN A 40 -16.13 7.60 -2.02
CA GLN A 40 -17.42 7.96 -2.57
C GLN A 40 -17.35 7.97 -4.10
N VAL A 41 -18.15 7.11 -4.72
CA VAL A 41 -18.26 6.99 -6.18
C VAL A 41 -19.48 7.75 -6.64
N THR A 42 -19.32 8.59 -7.66
CA THR A 42 -20.42 9.30 -8.32
C THR A 42 -20.52 8.87 -9.77
N ARG A 43 -21.70 8.38 -10.14
CA ARG A 43 -22.04 7.93 -11.49
C ARG A 43 -23.08 8.81 -12.11
N THR A 44 -23.05 8.91 -13.43
CA THR A 44 -24.10 9.55 -14.22
C THR A 44 -24.66 8.64 -15.30
N ALA A 45 -25.95 8.82 -15.58
CA ALA A 45 -26.68 8.10 -16.61
C ALA A 45 -27.81 8.96 -17.16
N THR A 46 -28.17 8.76 -18.42
CA THR A 46 -29.32 9.43 -19.03
C THR A 46 -30.37 8.39 -19.38
N ALA A 47 -31.61 8.62 -18.95
CA ALA A 47 -32.74 7.73 -19.23
C ALA A 47 -33.97 8.51 -19.71
N SER A 48 -34.71 7.90 -20.62
CA SER A 48 -36.04 8.37 -21.02
C SER A 48 -37.08 7.76 -20.09
N ILE A 49 -37.99 8.57 -19.57
CA ILE A 49 -39.07 8.18 -18.67
C ILE A 49 -40.39 8.32 -19.42
N VAL A 50 -41.20 7.26 -19.42
CA VAL A 50 -42.53 7.24 -20.03
C VAL A 50 -43.59 7.76 -19.05
N PRO A 51 -44.74 8.28 -19.53
CA PRO A 51 -45.85 8.64 -18.66
C PRO A 51 -46.33 7.44 -17.84
N GLY A 52 -46.69 7.67 -16.57
CA GLY A 52 -47.07 6.64 -15.62
C GLY A 52 -45.90 6.24 -14.70
N THR A 53 -45.98 5.04 -14.13
CA THR A 53 -44.94 4.48 -13.27
C THR A 53 -44.02 3.59 -14.07
N SER A 54 -42.71 3.76 -13.91
CA SER A 54 -41.69 2.88 -14.51
C SER A 54 -40.55 2.60 -13.54
N THR A 55 -39.87 1.47 -13.75
CA THR A 55 -38.67 1.09 -13.01
C THR A 55 -37.45 1.32 -13.89
N ILE A 56 -36.50 2.15 -13.44
CA ILE A 56 -35.20 2.32 -14.10
C ILE A 56 -34.16 1.51 -13.33
N VAL A 57 -33.43 0.64 -14.02
CA VAL A 57 -32.43 -0.25 -13.41
C VAL A 57 -31.03 0.14 -13.85
N PHE A 58 -30.20 0.58 -12.92
CA PHE A 58 -28.78 0.81 -13.12
C PHE A 58 -28.02 -0.45 -12.69
N ASP A 59 -27.48 -1.18 -13.66
CA ASP A 59 -26.77 -2.44 -13.42
C ASP A 59 -25.24 -2.25 -13.44
N ASN A 60 -24.53 -3.30 -13.02
CA ASN A 60 -23.07 -3.37 -13.03
C ASN A 60 -22.40 -2.30 -12.15
N LEU A 61 -23.03 -1.94 -11.02
CA LEU A 61 -22.39 -1.14 -9.98
C LEU A 61 -21.51 -2.04 -9.10
N SER A 62 -20.64 -1.41 -8.31
CA SER A 62 -19.78 -2.09 -7.34
C SER A 62 -20.59 -3.08 -6.47
N PRO A 63 -20.17 -4.36 -6.36
CA PRO A 63 -20.75 -5.29 -5.38
C PRO A 63 -20.53 -4.86 -3.93
N ASN A 64 -19.55 -3.98 -3.69
CA ASN A 64 -19.13 -3.56 -2.36
C ASN A 64 -19.67 -2.16 -2.00
N LEU A 65 -20.66 -1.68 -2.75
CA LEU A 65 -21.37 -0.46 -2.38
C LEU A 65 -22.09 -0.66 -1.05
N ASP A 66 -22.03 0.35 -0.18
CA ASP A 66 -22.83 0.39 1.04
C ASP A 66 -24.25 0.88 0.71
N PRO A 67 -25.28 0.03 0.83
CA PRO A 67 -26.66 0.42 0.50
C PRO A 67 -27.18 1.59 1.33
N ALA A 68 -26.70 1.77 2.57
CA ALA A 68 -27.12 2.86 3.45
C ALA A 68 -26.58 4.23 3.01
N SER A 69 -25.48 4.24 2.24
CA SER A 69 -24.86 5.46 1.72
C SER A 69 -25.46 5.94 0.40
N MET A 70 -26.32 5.13 -0.23
CA MET A 70 -26.78 5.34 -1.59
C MET A 70 -27.70 6.57 -1.70
N GLN A 71 -27.39 7.45 -2.64
CA GLN A 71 -28.20 8.61 -2.99
C GLN A 71 -28.45 8.63 -4.49
N VAL A 72 -29.69 8.88 -4.89
CA VAL A 72 -30.07 9.10 -6.29
C VAL A 72 -30.66 10.49 -6.42
N ARG A 73 -30.08 11.29 -7.31
CA ARG A 73 -30.62 12.57 -7.75
C ARG A 73 -30.95 12.49 -9.22
N ALA A 74 -31.93 13.26 -9.67
CA ALA A 74 -32.28 13.32 -11.07
C ALA A 74 -32.86 14.69 -11.45
N THR A 75 -32.80 15.04 -12.72
CA THR A 75 -33.31 16.31 -13.25
C THR A 75 -34.55 16.10 -14.12
N GLY A 76 -35.57 16.95 -13.96
CA GLY A 76 -36.78 16.94 -14.79
C GLY A 76 -38.08 16.80 -14.01
N ASP A 77 -39.21 16.91 -14.72
CA ASP A 77 -40.55 16.96 -14.15
C ASP A 77 -41.14 15.55 -13.93
N PHE A 78 -40.64 14.85 -12.91
CA PHE A 78 -41.14 13.55 -12.45
C PHE A 78 -40.80 13.35 -10.96
N THR A 79 -41.40 12.33 -10.34
CA THR A 79 -41.14 11.99 -8.92
C THR A 79 -40.40 10.66 -8.81
N ILE A 80 -39.36 10.60 -7.97
CA ILE A 80 -38.74 9.34 -7.55
C ILE A 80 -39.58 8.78 -6.40
N LEU A 81 -40.19 7.62 -6.60
CA LEU A 81 -41.05 6.95 -5.62
C LEU A 81 -40.22 6.13 -4.62
N SER A 82 -39.24 5.37 -5.11
CA SER A 82 -38.38 4.54 -4.27
C SER A 82 -37.07 4.19 -4.96
N VAL A 83 -36.03 3.94 -4.17
CA VAL A 83 -34.76 3.39 -4.62
C VAL A 83 -34.51 2.08 -3.88
N LYS A 84 -34.21 1.01 -4.61
CA LYS A 84 -33.93 -0.33 -4.07
C LYS A 84 -32.59 -0.84 -4.59
N HIS A 85 -31.82 -1.49 -3.71
CA HIS A 85 -30.59 -2.19 -4.05
C HIS A 85 -30.84 -3.70 -4.11
N GLU A 86 -30.25 -4.37 -5.10
CA GLU A 86 -30.23 -5.82 -5.20
C GLU A 86 -28.87 -6.31 -5.73
N MET A 87 -28.42 -7.47 -5.25
CA MET A 87 -27.23 -8.14 -5.78
C MET A 87 -27.55 -8.94 -7.04
N ASN A 88 -26.69 -8.83 -8.04
CA ASN A 88 -26.76 -9.53 -9.30
C ASN A 88 -25.63 -10.56 -9.43
N TYR A 89 -25.98 -11.83 -9.21
CA TYR A 89 -25.06 -12.96 -9.34
C TYR A 89 -25.01 -13.56 -10.76
N LEU A 90 -25.79 -13.05 -11.72
CA LEU A 90 -25.83 -13.60 -13.08
C LEU A 90 -24.54 -13.34 -13.86
N ALA A 91 -23.79 -12.28 -13.52
CA ALA A 91 -22.48 -12.00 -14.08
C ALA A 91 -21.45 -13.10 -13.74
N ASP A 92 -21.54 -13.74 -12.56
CA ASP A 92 -20.73 -14.91 -12.19
C ASP A 92 -20.96 -16.10 -13.13
N GLN A 93 -22.20 -16.32 -13.55
CA GLN A 93 -22.53 -17.41 -14.49
C GLN A 93 -21.93 -17.17 -15.89
N LEU A 94 -21.97 -15.93 -16.39
CA LEU A 94 -21.39 -15.58 -17.69
C LEU A 94 -19.86 -15.75 -17.69
N LYS A 95 -19.21 -15.36 -16.60
CA LYS A 95 -17.79 -15.56 -16.40
C LYS A 95 -17.41 -17.03 -16.31
N SER A 96 -18.18 -17.85 -15.58
CA SER A 96 -17.99 -19.31 -15.54
C SER A 96 -18.00 -19.92 -16.94
N LYS A 97 -19.01 -19.57 -17.75
CA LYS A 97 -19.10 -20.02 -19.15
C LYS A 97 -17.87 -19.61 -19.97
N LYS A 98 -17.37 -18.39 -19.79
CA LYS A 98 -16.20 -17.93 -20.54
C LYS A 98 -14.92 -18.66 -20.14
N VAL A 99 -14.74 -18.94 -18.85
CA VAL A 99 -13.62 -19.75 -18.34
C VAL A 99 -13.71 -21.17 -18.91
N GLU A 100 -14.89 -21.78 -18.92
CA GLU A 100 -15.11 -23.11 -19.52
C GLU A 100 -14.73 -23.14 -21.01
N GLU A 101 -15.15 -22.14 -21.80
CA GLU A 101 -14.75 -22.01 -23.22
C GLU A 101 -13.23 -21.95 -23.40
N LEU A 102 -12.54 -21.14 -22.59
CA LEU A 102 -11.08 -21.01 -22.66
C LEU A 102 -10.36 -22.28 -22.22
N GLN A 103 -10.90 -23.00 -21.23
CA GLN A 103 -10.38 -24.30 -20.79
C GLN A 103 -10.50 -25.37 -21.88
N VAL A 104 -11.58 -25.37 -22.67
CA VAL A 104 -11.73 -26.27 -23.83
C VAL A 104 -10.63 -26.00 -24.87
N ILE A 105 -10.35 -24.73 -25.16
CA ILE A 105 -9.27 -24.35 -26.10
C ILE A 105 -7.90 -24.74 -25.54
N GLN A 106 -7.64 -24.46 -24.26
CA GLN A 106 -6.41 -24.82 -23.56
C GLN A 106 -6.17 -26.34 -23.61
N LYS A 107 -7.20 -27.15 -23.41
CA LYS A 107 -7.13 -28.61 -23.53
C LYS A 107 -6.74 -29.04 -24.95
N SER A 108 -7.40 -28.48 -25.97
CA SER A 108 -7.06 -28.79 -27.37
C SER A 108 -5.60 -28.45 -27.72
N LEU A 109 -5.07 -27.35 -27.20
CA LEU A 109 -3.66 -26.99 -27.38
C LEU A 109 -2.71 -27.97 -26.66
N ARG A 110 -3.04 -28.41 -25.43
CA ARG A 110 -2.27 -29.44 -24.72
C ARG A 110 -2.24 -30.75 -25.48
N ASP A 111 -3.37 -31.16 -26.05
CA ASP A 111 -3.45 -32.39 -26.85
C ASP A 111 -2.54 -32.30 -28.09
N LYS A 112 -2.51 -31.14 -28.78
CA LYS A 112 -1.59 -30.89 -29.90
C LYS A 112 -0.13 -30.90 -29.48
N ILE A 113 0.21 -30.27 -28.34
CA ILE A 113 1.58 -30.28 -27.78
C ILE A 113 2.00 -31.72 -27.48
N SER A 114 1.11 -32.51 -26.85
CA SER A 114 1.39 -33.92 -26.55
C SER A 114 1.68 -34.70 -27.83
N LEU A 115 0.84 -34.54 -28.87
CA LEU A 115 1.04 -35.21 -30.15
C LEU A 115 2.38 -34.83 -30.80
N GLN A 116 2.70 -33.53 -30.86
CA GLN A 116 3.95 -33.05 -31.44
C GLN A 116 5.16 -33.52 -30.64
N SER A 117 5.07 -33.55 -29.31
CA SER A 117 6.13 -34.11 -28.45
C SER A 117 6.35 -35.60 -28.71
N THR A 118 5.27 -36.38 -28.87
CA THR A 118 5.37 -37.80 -29.23
C THR A 118 6.03 -37.97 -30.60
N LEU A 119 5.65 -37.17 -31.60
CA LEU A 119 6.28 -37.20 -32.93
C LEU A 119 7.77 -36.83 -32.86
N LEU A 120 8.14 -35.85 -32.03
CA LEU A 120 9.54 -35.48 -31.83
C LEU A 120 10.34 -36.64 -31.26
N THR A 121 9.83 -37.31 -30.22
CA THR A 121 10.47 -38.48 -29.61
C THR A 121 10.67 -39.60 -30.63
N ILE A 122 9.65 -39.91 -31.45
CA ILE A 122 9.75 -40.93 -32.51
C ILE A 122 10.87 -40.59 -33.50
N ASN A 123 10.96 -39.33 -33.96
CA ASN A 123 12.01 -38.89 -34.88
C ASN A 123 13.41 -38.97 -34.23
N GLN A 124 13.54 -38.61 -32.95
CA GLN A 124 14.80 -38.71 -32.21
C GLN A 124 15.24 -40.16 -32.04
N GLU A 125 14.31 -41.08 -31.74
CA GLU A 125 14.58 -42.51 -31.67
C GLU A 125 15.03 -43.07 -33.03
N GLU A 126 14.38 -42.66 -34.13
CA GLU A 126 14.79 -43.04 -35.48
C GLU A 126 16.21 -42.55 -35.81
N ALA A 127 16.53 -41.28 -35.50
CA ALA A 127 17.87 -40.74 -35.68
C ALA A 127 18.92 -41.49 -34.84
N ASN A 128 18.58 -41.84 -33.60
CA ASN A 128 19.45 -42.61 -32.71
C ASN A 128 19.71 -44.01 -33.25
N MET A 129 18.69 -44.69 -33.79
CA MET A 129 18.85 -46.00 -34.43
C MET A 129 19.76 -45.93 -35.66
N LEU A 130 19.58 -44.92 -36.51
CA LEU A 130 20.46 -44.70 -37.68
C LEU A 130 21.91 -44.41 -37.27
N THR A 131 22.13 -43.76 -36.13
CA THR A 131 23.48 -43.44 -35.63
C THR A 131 24.13 -44.64 -34.94
N LYS A 132 23.37 -45.46 -34.20
CA LYS A 132 23.89 -46.65 -33.51
C LYS A 132 24.23 -47.81 -34.44
N ASN A 133 23.54 -47.93 -35.58
CA ASN A 133 23.83 -48.93 -36.61
C ASN A 133 25.02 -48.56 -37.52
N GLN A 134 25.85 -47.59 -37.13
CA GLN A 134 27.10 -47.26 -37.82
C GLN A 134 28.11 -48.40 -37.67
N VAL A 135 28.12 -49.32 -38.65
CA VAL A 135 29.18 -50.28 -38.97
C VAL A 135 29.94 -50.80 -37.73
N SER A 136 29.19 -51.31 -36.77
CA SER A 136 29.69 -51.91 -35.53
C SER A 136 29.47 -53.42 -35.58
N ASN A 137 29.96 -54.05 -36.64
CA ASN A 137 30.34 -55.46 -36.62
C ASN A 137 31.79 -55.54 -37.08
N GLY A 138 32.70 -55.50 -36.09
CA GLY A 138 34.14 -55.51 -36.24
C GLY A 138 34.69 -56.83 -36.79
N GLN A 139 34.52 -57.06 -38.10
CA GLN A 139 35.40 -57.91 -38.89
C GLN A 139 35.74 -57.20 -40.19
N THR A 140 36.86 -56.47 -40.16
CA THR A 140 37.56 -55.89 -41.29
C THR A 140 38.04 -56.99 -42.25
N ALA A 141 37.16 -57.45 -43.13
CA ALA A 141 37.52 -58.23 -44.31
C ALA A 141 36.51 -57.94 -45.43
N GLY A 142 36.87 -57.00 -46.32
CA GLY A 142 36.14 -56.75 -47.58
C GLY A 142 35.00 -55.74 -47.51
N LEU A 143 35.23 -54.54 -46.96
CA LEU A 143 34.30 -53.42 -47.16
C LEU A 143 34.46 -52.89 -48.60
N ASP A 144 33.51 -53.25 -49.46
CA ASP A 144 33.32 -52.62 -50.76
C ASP A 144 33.06 -51.11 -50.54
N ILE A 145 34.05 -50.30 -50.93
CA ILE A 145 34.04 -48.84 -50.77
C ILE A 145 32.79 -48.22 -51.41
N VAL A 146 32.25 -48.84 -52.48
CA VAL A 146 31.03 -48.39 -53.15
C VAL A 146 29.80 -48.59 -52.26
N LYS A 147 29.70 -49.75 -51.58
CA LYS A 147 28.59 -50.03 -50.64
C LYS A 147 28.66 -49.17 -49.39
N LEU A 148 29.86 -48.91 -48.88
CA LEU A 148 30.04 -48.00 -47.74
C LEU A 148 29.62 -46.57 -48.10
N LYS A 149 30.03 -46.08 -49.27
CA LYS A 149 29.61 -44.76 -49.77
C LYS A 149 28.08 -44.69 -49.90
N ALA A 150 27.44 -45.70 -50.51
CA ALA A 150 25.98 -45.73 -50.66
C ALA A 150 25.23 -45.75 -49.32
N ALA A 151 25.74 -46.49 -48.32
CA ALA A 151 25.16 -46.52 -46.97
C ALA A 151 25.28 -45.16 -46.25
N LEU A 152 26.43 -44.49 -46.37
CA LEU A 152 26.65 -43.15 -45.82
C LEU A 152 25.79 -42.08 -46.51
N ASP A 153 25.65 -42.16 -47.84
CA ASP A 153 24.79 -41.25 -48.61
C ASP A 153 23.31 -41.42 -48.19
N PHE A 154 22.84 -42.66 -48.04
CA PHE A 154 21.49 -42.96 -47.54
C PHE A 154 21.26 -42.45 -46.11
N GLN A 155 22.20 -42.74 -45.20
CA GLN A 155 22.12 -42.30 -43.81
C GLN A 155 22.08 -40.77 -43.71
N THR A 156 22.92 -40.08 -44.48
CA THR A 156 22.98 -38.61 -44.52
C THR A 156 21.67 -38.03 -45.04
N ALA A 157 21.11 -38.59 -46.12
CA ALA A 157 19.83 -38.17 -46.66
C ALA A 157 18.70 -38.35 -45.63
N ARG A 158 18.62 -39.53 -45.00
CA ARG A 158 17.56 -39.84 -44.02
C ARG A 158 17.69 -39.00 -42.75
N LEU A 159 18.89 -38.83 -42.20
CA LEU A 159 19.12 -37.95 -41.05
C LEU A 159 18.79 -36.49 -41.39
N THR A 160 19.09 -36.03 -42.60
CA THR A 160 18.72 -34.68 -43.04
C THR A 160 17.20 -34.48 -43.04
N GLU A 161 16.44 -35.45 -43.54
CA GLU A 161 14.97 -35.40 -43.49
C GLU A 161 14.44 -35.42 -42.05
N ILE A 162 14.97 -36.29 -41.19
CA ILE A 162 14.57 -36.38 -39.79
C ILE A 162 14.88 -35.06 -39.08
N LYS A 163 16.06 -34.48 -39.26
CA LYS A 163 16.42 -33.19 -38.66
C LYS A 163 15.56 -32.03 -39.17
N LYS A 164 15.15 -32.04 -40.44
CA LYS A 164 14.15 -31.08 -40.95
C LYS A 164 12.79 -31.24 -40.26
N LYS A 165 12.34 -32.48 -40.04
CA LYS A 165 11.09 -32.76 -39.31
C LYS A 165 11.19 -32.34 -37.85
N GLU A 166 12.26 -32.72 -37.14
CA GLU A 166 12.51 -32.30 -35.76
C GLU A 166 12.49 -30.77 -35.63
N LEU A 167 13.13 -30.04 -36.55
CA LEU A 167 13.12 -28.57 -36.54
C LEU A 167 11.71 -28.00 -36.72
N ALA A 168 10.94 -28.53 -37.67
CA ALA A 168 9.56 -28.10 -37.89
C ALA A 168 8.67 -28.37 -36.66
N ILE A 169 8.79 -29.55 -36.07
CA ILE A 169 8.05 -29.94 -34.85
C ILE A 169 8.43 -29.03 -33.67
N ASN A 170 9.72 -28.73 -33.49
CA ASN A 170 10.17 -27.82 -32.42
C ASN A 170 9.62 -26.40 -32.59
N ASN A 171 9.58 -25.88 -33.82
CA ASN A 171 8.98 -24.58 -34.10
C ASN A 171 7.48 -24.58 -33.79
N GLU A 172 6.77 -25.66 -34.13
CA GLU A 172 5.35 -25.81 -33.81
C GLU A 172 5.09 -25.92 -32.31
N LEU A 173 5.90 -26.72 -31.59
CA LEU A 173 5.87 -26.81 -30.13
C LEU A 173 6.11 -25.46 -29.47
N GLN A 174 7.04 -24.66 -29.98
CA GLN A 174 7.27 -23.31 -29.47
C GLN A 174 6.00 -22.44 -29.63
N SER A 175 5.41 -22.41 -30.83
CA SER A 175 4.18 -21.65 -31.11
C SER A 175 3.00 -22.09 -30.23
N LEU A 176 2.81 -23.40 -30.06
CA LEU A 176 1.75 -23.95 -29.20
C LEU A 176 1.99 -23.59 -27.72
N ASN A 177 3.23 -23.63 -27.25
CA ASN A 177 3.60 -23.24 -25.88
C ASN A 177 3.49 -21.74 -25.62
N GLU A 178 3.57 -20.89 -26.64
CA GLU A 178 3.26 -19.47 -26.52
C GLU A 178 1.75 -19.23 -26.46
N GLN A 179 0.96 -19.96 -27.25
CA GLN A 179 -0.49 -19.90 -27.21
C GLN A 179 -1.04 -20.35 -25.86
N ILE A 180 -0.58 -21.50 -25.32
CA ILE A 180 -1.07 -22.00 -24.03
C ILE A 180 -0.80 -21.01 -22.90
N ARG A 181 0.37 -20.35 -22.89
CA ARG A 181 0.72 -19.32 -21.90
C ARG A 181 -0.24 -18.13 -21.91
N LYS A 182 -0.72 -17.73 -23.09
CA LYS A 182 -1.74 -16.65 -23.22
C LYS A 182 -3.06 -17.09 -22.59
N TYR A 183 -3.53 -18.30 -22.89
CA TYR A 183 -4.76 -18.84 -22.32
C TYR A 183 -4.66 -19.08 -20.81
N ASP A 184 -3.53 -19.59 -20.32
CA ASP A 184 -3.27 -19.76 -18.88
C ASP A 184 -3.36 -18.42 -18.14
N SER A 185 -2.73 -17.37 -18.70
CA SER A 185 -2.77 -16.02 -18.13
C SER A 185 -4.21 -15.47 -18.10
N GLN A 186 -4.96 -15.64 -19.20
CA GLN A 186 -6.34 -15.15 -19.28
C GLN A 186 -7.28 -15.89 -18.31
N ILE A 187 -7.13 -17.22 -18.18
CA ILE A 187 -7.92 -18.03 -17.23
C ILE A 187 -7.59 -17.61 -15.80
N ASN A 188 -6.31 -17.46 -15.45
CA ASN A 188 -5.89 -17.05 -14.11
C ASN A 188 -6.38 -15.65 -13.74
N GLU A 189 -6.31 -14.70 -14.68
CA GLU A 189 -6.85 -13.35 -14.50
C GLU A 189 -8.35 -13.37 -14.21
N LEU A 190 -9.11 -14.17 -14.98
CA LEU A 190 -10.54 -14.34 -14.73
C LEU A 190 -10.75 -15.01 -13.36
N MET A 191 -10.03 -16.07 -13.00
CA MET A 191 -10.24 -16.80 -11.74
C MET A 191 -9.82 -16.03 -10.48
N GLN A 192 -8.86 -15.09 -10.54
CA GLN A 192 -8.42 -14.32 -9.36
C GLN A 192 -9.47 -13.31 -8.86
N ASN A 193 -10.39 -12.85 -9.71
CA ASN A 193 -11.49 -11.98 -9.30
C ASN A 193 -12.58 -12.81 -8.61
N GLN A 194 -12.49 -12.98 -7.28
CA GLN A 194 -13.26 -13.96 -6.48
C GLN A 194 -14.79 -13.76 -6.43
N SER A 195 -15.33 -12.63 -6.92
CA SER A 195 -16.75 -12.50 -7.24
C SER A 195 -16.92 -11.46 -8.35
N THR A 196 -17.71 -11.79 -9.36
CA THR A 196 -18.29 -10.86 -10.34
C THR A 196 -19.75 -10.57 -10.05
N ALA A 197 -20.21 -10.85 -8.83
CA ALA A 197 -21.45 -10.25 -8.38
C ALA A 197 -21.36 -8.74 -8.61
N THR A 198 -22.44 -8.17 -9.10
CA THR A 198 -22.57 -6.72 -9.24
C THR A 198 -23.77 -6.25 -8.45
N SER A 199 -23.87 -4.95 -8.23
CA SER A 199 -25.06 -4.36 -7.64
C SER A 199 -25.95 -3.77 -8.72
N ASN A 200 -27.26 -3.96 -8.55
CA ASN A 200 -28.30 -3.27 -9.29
C ASN A 200 -28.96 -2.23 -8.39
N VAL A 201 -29.21 -1.04 -8.93
CA VAL A 201 -29.98 0.01 -8.28
C VAL A 201 -31.24 0.26 -9.09
N MET A 202 -32.38 -0.05 -8.50
CA MET A 202 -33.71 0.09 -9.11
C MET A 202 -34.40 1.33 -8.58
N VAL A 203 -34.73 2.24 -9.49
CA VAL A 203 -35.37 3.52 -9.19
C VAL A 203 -36.76 3.52 -9.79
N ASN A 204 -37.77 3.47 -8.92
CA ASN A 204 -39.16 3.60 -9.34
C ASN A 204 -39.49 5.07 -9.49
N VAL A 205 -39.96 5.46 -10.67
CA VAL A 205 -40.30 6.85 -11.01
C VAL A 205 -41.74 6.97 -11.47
N SER A 206 -42.33 8.14 -11.30
CA SER A 206 -43.64 8.49 -11.84
C SER A 206 -43.59 9.82 -12.56
N ALA A 207 -44.02 9.83 -13.83
CA ALA A 207 -44.06 11.02 -14.67
C ALA A 207 -45.46 11.23 -15.27
N THR A 208 -45.86 12.48 -15.45
CA THR A 208 -47.15 12.83 -16.09
C THR A 208 -47.03 12.94 -17.62
N ALA A 209 -45.81 13.12 -18.13
CA ALA A 209 -45.49 13.19 -19.55
C ALA A 209 -44.14 12.49 -19.82
N ALA A 210 -43.87 12.16 -21.09
CA ALA A 210 -42.60 11.59 -21.48
C ALA A 210 -41.49 12.64 -21.30
N THR A 211 -40.40 12.29 -20.61
CA THR A 211 -39.30 13.21 -20.34
C THR A 211 -37.95 12.51 -20.37
N GLN A 212 -36.88 13.26 -20.62
CA GLN A 212 -35.51 12.76 -20.55
C GLN A 212 -34.83 13.35 -19.31
N SER A 213 -34.18 12.49 -18.55
CA SER A 213 -33.59 12.84 -17.26
C SER A 213 -32.14 12.37 -17.17
N THR A 214 -31.31 13.20 -16.52
CA THR A 214 -29.98 12.79 -16.09
C THR A 214 -30.03 12.39 -14.63
N PHE A 215 -29.65 11.14 -14.37
CA PHE A 215 -29.54 10.56 -13.04
C PHE A 215 -28.10 10.67 -12.55
N THR A 216 -27.95 11.06 -11.30
CA THR A 216 -26.69 11.04 -10.54
C THR A 216 -26.84 10.07 -9.38
N ILE A 217 -26.00 9.05 -9.35
CA ILE A 217 -26.01 8.00 -8.34
C ILE A 217 -24.71 8.15 -7.55
N THR A 218 -24.84 8.30 -6.23
CA THR A 218 -23.70 8.41 -5.32
C THR A 218 -23.77 7.31 -4.29
N TYR A 219 -22.65 6.64 -4.03
CA TYR A 219 -22.53 5.61 -2.98
C TYR A 219 -21.09 5.56 -2.46
N VAL A 220 -20.93 4.99 -1.27
CA VAL A 220 -19.64 4.72 -0.65
C VAL A 220 -19.26 3.25 -0.86
N VAL A 221 -17.98 3.00 -1.10
CA VAL A 221 -17.35 1.67 -1.11
C VAL A 221 -16.25 1.63 -0.05
N ASN A 222 -16.08 0.50 0.63
CA ASN A 222 -15.08 0.35 1.69
C ASN A 222 -13.72 -0.11 1.17
N ASP A 223 -13.68 -0.83 0.04
CA ASP A 223 -12.46 -1.41 -0.53
C ASP A 223 -11.68 -0.42 -1.41
N ALA A 224 -11.56 0.81 -0.93
CA ALA A 224 -10.77 1.85 -1.55
C ALA A 224 -10.04 2.63 -0.47
N ARG A 225 -8.89 3.20 -0.80
CA ARG A 225 -8.15 4.08 0.11
C ARG A 225 -7.11 4.86 -0.64
N TRP A 226 -6.68 5.95 -0.03
CA TRP A 226 -5.40 6.56 -0.37
C TRP A 226 -4.52 6.74 0.86
N TYR A 227 -3.22 6.84 0.65
CA TYR A 227 -2.28 7.24 1.70
C TYR A 227 -1.15 8.11 1.15
N PRO A 228 -0.66 9.08 1.94
CA PRO A 228 0.38 10.00 1.53
C PRO A 228 1.76 9.32 1.49
N THR A 229 2.55 9.63 0.45
CA THR A 229 3.99 9.37 0.42
C THR A 229 4.76 10.57 -0.08
N TYR A 230 6.02 10.68 0.32
CA TYR A 230 6.87 11.82 -0.01
C TYR A 230 8.16 11.36 -0.68
N ASP A 231 8.65 12.14 -1.63
CA ASP A 231 10.06 12.11 -2.00
C ASP A 231 10.69 13.45 -1.59
N ILE A 232 11.67 13.37 -0.71
CA ILE A 232 12.34 14.53 -0.11
C ILE A 232 13.76 14.57 -0.61
N ARG A 233 14.14 15.65 -1.29
CA ARG A 233 15.44 15.80 -1.96
C ARG A 233 16.18 17.02 -1.46
N ALA A 234 17.38 16.81 -0.94
CA ALA A 234 18.32 17.87 -0.60
C ALA A 234 19.55 17.76 -1.51
N LYS A 235 19.91 18.85 -2.21
CA LYS A 235 21.07 18.85 -3.11
C LYS A 235 22.38 18.90 -2.32
N ASN A 236 22.44 19.73 -1.28
CA ASN A 236 23.53 19.86 -0.31
C ASN A 236 23.04 20.59 0.95
N VAL A 237 23.92 20.81 1.93
CA VAL A 237 23.61 21.47 3.22
C VAL A 237 23.35 22.98 3.13
N ASN A 238 23.46 23.58 1.94
CA ASN A 238 23.23 25.01 1.69
C ASN A 238 22.03 25.25 0.76
N SER A 239 21.37 24.18 0.30
CA SER A 239 20.23 24.26 -0.61
C SER A 239 18.91 24.00 0.13
N PRO A 240 17.78 24.58 -0.32
CA PRO A 240 16.48 24.20 0.19
C PRO A 240 16.18 22.72 -0.11
N VAL A 241 15.18 22.19 0.59
CA VAL A 241 14.69 20.83 0.40
C VAL A 241 13.50 20.86 -0.55
N VAL A 242 13.54 20.04 -1.60
CA VAL A 242 12.40 19.82 -2.49
C VAL A 242 11.59 18.64 -1.96
N ILE A 243 10.30 18.84 -1.72
CA ILE A 243 9.38 17.83 -1.20
C ILE A 243 8.31 17.60 -2.27
N ALA A 244 8.35 16.43 -2.90
CA ALA A 244 7.27 15.97 -3.75
C ALA A 244 6.25 15.22 -2.88
N TYR A 245 5.06 15.79 -2.76
CA TYR A 245 3.93 15.23 -2.03
C TYR A 245 3.07 14.41 -2.98
N LYS A 246 2.89 13.12 -2.66
CA LYS A 246 2.22 12.14 -3.52
C LYS A 246 1.17 11.36 -2.73
N ALA A 247 0.20 10.82 -3.44
CA ALA A 247 -0.78 9.89 -2.91
C ALA A 247 -0.69 8.55 -3.64
N ASN A 248 -0.83 7.47 -2.88
CA ASN A 248 -1.03 6.14 -3.43
C ASN A 248 -2.50 5.81 -3.30
N VAL A 249 -3.20 5.73 -4.43
CA VAL A 249 -4.62 5.41 -4.51
C VAL A 249 -4.76 3.95 -4.88
N SER A 250 -5.51 3.18 -4.09
CA SER A 250 -5.77 1.77 -4.37
C SER A 250 -7.24 1.47 -4.18
N GLN A 251 -7.80 0.63 -5.03
CA GLN A 251 -9.18 0.19 -4.92
C GLN A 251 -9.36 -1.25 -5.42
N GLN A 252 -10.31 -1.95 -4.82
CA GLN A 252 -10.74 -3.29 -5.18
C GLN A 252 -12.27 -3.39 -5.01
N CYS A 253 -12.99 -2.33 -5.39
CA CYS A 253 -14.44 -2.26 -5.24
C CYS A 253 -15.21 -2.99 -6.34
N GLY A 254 -14.52 -3.76 -7.19
CA GLY A 254 -15.14 -4.57 -8.25
C GLY A 254 -15.53 -3.78 -9.51
N GLU A 255 -15.13 -2.52 -9.62
CA GLU A 255 -15.34 -1.70 -10.83
C GLU A 255 -14.13 -0.83 -11.17
N ASP A 256 -13.79 -0.74 -12.46
CA ASP A 256 -12.71 0.13 -12.91
C ASP A 256 -13.14 1.59 -12.94
N TRP A 257 -12.30 2.47 -12.42
CA TRP A 257 -12.44 3.91 -12.61
C TRP A 257 -11.61 4.34 -13.81
N LYS A 258 -12.25 4.74 -14.90
CA LYS A 258 -11.57 5.10 -16.16
C LYS A 258 -11.81 6.56 -16.50
N ASN A 259 -10.73 7.35 -16.58
CA ASN A 259 -10.74 8.78 -16.90
C ASN A 259 -11.72 9.60 -16.03
N ILE A 260 -11.67 9.40 -14.71
CA ILE A 260 -12.57 10.06 -13.77
C ILE A 260 -11.97 11.35 -13.22
N LYS A 261 -12.83 12.24 -12.71
CA LYS A 261 -12.41 13.36 -11.85
C LYS A 261 -12.08 12.81 -10.46
N LEU A 262 -10.80 12.81 -10.11
CA LEU A 262 -10.34 12.28 -8.84
C LEU A 262 -10.21 13.39 -7.79
N THR A 263 -10.81 13.19 -6.63
CA THR A 263 -10.59 14.02 -5.43
C THR A 263 -10.02 13.12 -4.34
N LEU A 264 -8.98 13.55 -3.64
CA LEU A 264 -8.47 12.89 -2.45
C LEU A 264 -8.93 13.67 -1.23
N SER A 265 -9.49 13.00 -0.24
CA SER A 265 -10.00 13.65 0.97
C SER A 265 -9.41 13.04 2.23
N THR A 266 -9.08 13.90 3.19
CA THR A 266 -8.69 13.47 4.55
C THR A 266 -9.88 13.23 5.46
N GLY A 267 -11.10 13.52 4.98
CA GLY A 267 -12.33 13.20 5.68
C GLY A 267 -12.53 11.69 5.79
N ASP A 268 -13.26 11.28 6.81
CA ASP A 268 -13.67 9.89 7.00
C ASP A 268 -15.19 9.84 7.15
N PRO A 269 -15.94 9.39 6.12
CA PRO A 269 -17.39 9.27 6.20
C PRO A 269 -17.85 8.12 7.12
N SER A 270 -16.95 7.23 7.53
CA SER A 270 -17.26 6.09 8.40
C SER A 270 -17.12 6.42 9.90
N VAL A 271 -16.51 7.56 10.25
CA VAL A 271 -16.42 8.01 11.64
C VAL A 271 -17.79 8.45 12.15
N SER A 272 -18.21 7.86 13.28
CA SER A 272 -19.45 8.24 13.95
C SER A 272 -19.49 9.74 14.25
N GLY A 273 -20.55 10.41 13.79
CA GLY A 273 -20.81 11.82 14.13
C GLY A 273 -21.24 12.03 15.59
N VAL A 274 -21.31 10.96 16.41
CA VAL A 274 -21.68 11.06 17.82
C VAL A 274 -20.48 11.57 18.62
N LYS A 275 -20.56 12.83 19.06
CA LYS A 275 -19.62 13.42 20.01
C LYS A 275 -19.63 12.61 21.32
N PRO A 276 -18.47 12.13 21.83
CA PRO A 276 -18.43 11.45 23.12
C PRO A 276 -18.76 12.43 24.26
N GLU A 277 -19.44 11.93 25.29
CA GLU A 277 -19.75 12.70 26.49
C GLU A 277 -18.84 12.26 27.66
N LEU A 278 -18.12 13.23 28.22
CA LEU A 278 -17.35 13.05 29.44
C LEU A 278 -18.31 12.87 30.61
N ARG A 279 -18.39 11.64 31.14
CA ARG A 279 -19.12 11.36 32.38
C ARG A 279 -18.23 11.68 33.58
N PRO A 280 -18.78 12.23 34.68
CA PRO A 280 -18.02 12.46 35.90
C PRO A 280 -17.34 11.17 36.37
N TYR A 281 -16.03 11.25 36.64
CA TYR A 281 -15.26 10.15 37.22
C TYR A 281 -15.22 10.33 38.74
N TYR A 282 -16.13 9.66 39.44
CA TYR A 282 -16.18 9.69 40.90
C TYR A 282 -15.14 8.71 41.47
N LEU A 283 -14.17 9.23 42.23
CA LEU A 283 -13.28 8.44 43.05
C LEU A 283 -14.05 7.98 44.29
N ASN A 284 -14.45 6.71 44.31
CA ASN A 284 -15.00 6.09 45.50
C ASN A 284 -13.85 5.51 46.33
N ALA A 285 -13.91 5.65 47.66
CA ALA A 285 -13.01 4.93 48.54
C ALA A 285 -13.08 3.43 48.22
N TYR A 286 -11.92 2.79 48.05
CA TYR A 286 -11.85 1.34 47.92
C TYR A 286 -12.36 0.72 49.22
N VAL A 287 -13.64 0.38 49.26
CA VAL A 287 -14.20 -0.48 50.30
C VAL A 287 -13.92 -1.90 49.80
N PRO A 288 -13.01 -2.67 50.44
CA PRO A 288 -12.82 -4.05 50.05
C PRO A 288 -14.16 -4.76 50.18
N ALA A 289 -14.69 -5.25 49.05
CA ALA A 289 -15.85 -6.10 49.05
C ALA A 289 -15.56 -7.30 49.96
N ARG A 290 -16.41 -7.53 50.96
CA ARG A 290 -16.44 -8.83 51.62
C ARG A 290 -16.78 -9.85 50.53
N ASN A 291 -15.84 -10.75 50.29
CA ASN A 291 -15.98 -11.86 49.37
C ASN A 291 -17.11 -12.78 49.86
N ASP A 292 -18.35 -12.52 49.46
CA ASP A 292 -19.32 -13.59 49.33
C ASP A 292 -18.99 -14.34 48.04
N ILE A 293 -18.27 -15.44 48.26
CA ILE A 293 -17.94 -16.42 47.24
C ILE A 293 -19.26 -17.02 46.76
N ASN A 294 -19.78 -16.53 45.64
CA ASN A 294 -20.69 -17.32 44.84
C ASN A 294 -20.12 -17.47 43.43
N LYS A 295 -19.57 -18.67 43.23
CA LYS A 295 -19.01 -19.16 41.97
C LYS A 295 -20.12 -19.29 40.94
N ASN A 296 -19.95 -18.64 39.79
CA ASN A 296 -19.98 -19.28 38.48
C ASN A 296 -20.00 -18.17 37.44
N TYR A 297 -19.00 -18.11 36.58
CA TYR A 297 -19.21 -18.03 35.12
C TYR A 297 -17.91 -18.38 34.41
N ASN A 298 -18.02 -19.40 33.55
CA ASN A 298 -17.05 -19.80 32.55
C ASN A 298 -16.87 -18.67 31.53
N TYR A 299 -15.63 -18.20 31.33
CA TYR A 299 -15.21 -17.61 30.07
C TYR A 299 -13.82 -18.12 29.69
N SER A 300 -13.78 -18.77 28.54
CA SER A 300 -12.58 -19.20 27.82
C SER A 300 -11.76 -18.00 27.36
N LEU A 301 -10.46 -17.99 27.67
CA LEU A 301 -9.50 -17.04 27.15
C LEU A 301 -9.12 -17.45 25.72
N ASN A 302 -9.39 -16.59 24.75
CA ASN A 302 -8.84 -16.72 23.41
C ASN A 302 -7.45 -16.06 23.37
N GLU A 303 -6.52 -16.85 22.84
CA GLU A 303 -5.13 -16.54 22.56
C GLU A 303 -5.01 -15.43 21.49
N VAL A 304 -4.14 -14.45 21.74
CA VAL A 304 -3.76 -13.42 20.75
C VAL A 304 -2.48 -13.88 20.06
N VAL A 305 -2.58 -14.22 18.78
CA VAL A 305 -1.41 -14.46 17.92
C VAL A 305 -1.18 -13.23 17.05
N VAL A 306 -0.01 -12.62 17.20
CA VAL A 306 0.51 -11.60 16.29
C VAL A 306 1.20 -12.32 15.12
N SER A 307 0.69 -12.16 13.91
CA SER A 307 1.37 -12.58 12.68
C SER A 307 1.67 -11.36 11.82
N GLY A 308 2.96 -11.00 11.74
CA GLY A 308 3.48 -10.06 10.77
C GLY A 308 3.83 -10.76 9.46
N TYR A 309 3.50 -10.15 8.34
CA TYR A 309 4.07 -10.49 7.04
C TYR A 309 4.58 -9.22 6.36
N GLY A 310 5.89 -9.18 6.13
CA GLY A 310 6.52 -8.25 5.21
C GLY A 310 6.63 -8.88 3.83
N SER A 311 6.28 -8.13 2.80
CA SER A 311 6.65 -8.45 1.43
C SER A 311 7.15 -7.18 0.73
N ARG A 312 8.32 -7.33 0.11
CA ARG A 312 9.08 -6.29 -0.57
C ARG A 312 8.75 -6.38 -2.06
N ALA A 313 8.21 -5.32 -2.63
CA ALA A 313 8.11 -5.15 -4.08
C ALA A 313 9.03 -4.00 -4.53
N LYS A 314 9.90 -4.30 -5.49
CA LYS A 314 10.66 -3.30 -6.27
C LYS A 314 9.72 -2.79 -7.37
N SER A 315 9.57 -1.48 -7.48
CA SER A 315 9.00 -0.84 -8.68
C SER A 315 9.97 0.20 -9.24
N SER A 316 10.19 0.09 -10.54
CA SER A 316 10.95 1.00 -11.39
C SER A 316 10.12 2.23 -11.71
N ALA A 317 10.69 3.42 -11.50
CA ALA A 317 10.05 4.68 -11.81
C ALA A 317 10.01 4.93 -13.33
N SER A 318 8.79 5.10 -13.85
CA SER A 318 8.53 5.82 -15.10
C SER A 318 8.17 7.26 -14.73
N SER A 319 8.93 8.22 -15.26
CA SER A 319 8.67 9.65 -15.12
C SER A 319 7.38 10.00 -15.86
N ALA A 320 6.35 10.43 -15.13
CA ALA A 320 5.12 10.95 -15.70
C ALA A 320 4.99 12.45 -15.40
N SER A 321 4.37 13.14 -16.35
CA SER A 321 4.16 14.58 -16.44
C SER A 321 3.44 15.19 -15.23
N VAL A 322 3.77 16.46 -14.94
CA VAL A 322 3.22 17.26 -13.84
C VAL A 322 1.70 17.31 -13.91
N VAL A 323 1.02 16.77 -12.89
CA VAL A 323 -0.44 16.82 -12.73
C VAL A 323 -0.80 18.09 -11.96
N GLN A 324 -1.78 18.85 -12.45
CA GLN A 324 -2.25 20.04 -11.74
C GLN A 324 -3.25 19.64 -10.66
N VAL A 325 -3.17 20.23 -9.46
CA VAL A 325 -4.03 19.89 -8.31
C VAL A 325 -4.52 21.17 -7.63
N ASN A 326 -5.82 21.23 -7.31
CA ASN A 326 -6.39 22.31 -6.49
C ASN A 326 -6.72 21.81 -5.09
N THR A 327 -6.17 22.46 -4.07
CA THR A 327 -6.44 22.14 -2.66
C THR A 327 -7.59 23.00 -2.11
N THR A 328 -8.53 22.39 -1.41
CA THR A 328 -9.63 23.07 -0.71
C THR A 328 -9.65 22.61 0.75
N GLU A 329 -9.60 23.57 1.66
CA GLU A 329 -9.69 23.33 3.10
C GLU A 329 -11.13 23.60 3.57
N ASN A 330 -11.76 22.58 4.14
CA ASN A 330 -13.07 22.67 4.79
C ASN A 330 -12.89 22.66 6.31
N GLN A 331 -13.96 22.95 7.06
CA GLN A 331 -13.90 23.04 8.53
C GLN A 331 -13.42 21.76 9.23
N THR A 332 -13.54 20.59 8.60
CA THR A 332 -13.23 19.29 9.22
C THR A 332 -12.38 18.37 8.35
N ASN A 333 -12.06 18.76 7.11
CA ASN A 333 -11.27 17.94 6.19
C ASN A 333 -10.57 18.78 5.12
N MET A 334 -9.67 18.14 4.39
CA MET A 334 -8.98 18.69 3.24
C MET A 334 -9.31 17.87 2.00
N GLU A 335 -9.47 18.56 0.87
CA GLU A 335 -9.69 17.95 -0.44
C GLU A 335 -8.60 18.38 -1.42
N PHE A 336 -8.01 17.41 -2.12
CA PHE A 336 -7.06 17.60 -3.21
C PHE A 336 -7.74 17.19 -4.51
N ASN A 337 -8.08 18.17 -5.34
CA ASN A 337 -8.77 17.97 -6.61
C ASN A 337 -7.76 17.81 -7.74
N ILE A 338 -7.63 16.59 -8.24
CA ILE A 338 -6.72 16.25 -9.33
C ILE A 338 -7.34 16.71 -10.65
N GLN A 339 -6.71 17.69 -11.32
CA GLN A 339 -7.28 18.35 -12.51
C GLN A 339 -7.35 17.40 -13.71
N ASN A 340 -6.30 16.61 -13.91
CA ASN A 340 -6.21 15.69 -15.02
C ASN A 340 -7.06 14.43 -14.73
N PRO A 341 -7.86 13.95 -15.69
CA PRO A 341 -8.58 12.70 -15.53
C PRO A 341 -7.63 11.55 -15.18
N PHE A 342 -8.00 10.75 -14.19
CA PHE A 342 -7.17 9.66 -13.68
C PHE A 342 -7.91 8.32 -13.80
N SER A 343 -7.15 7.24 -13.97
CA SER A 343 -7.72 5.89 -14.05
C SER A 343 -7.14 5.00 -12.95
N VAL A 344 -8.02 4.30 -12.23
CA VAL A 344 -7.67 3.35 -11.16
C VAL A 344 -8.42 2.04 -11.38
N PRO A 345 -7.75 1.00 -11.90
CA PRO A 345 -8.29 -0.36 -12.02
C PRO A 345 -8.66 -0.98 -10.67
N ALA A 346 -9.60 -1.94 -10.69
CA ALA A 346 -10.04 -2.67 -9.49
C ALA A 346 -9.12 -3.83 -9.10
N ASP A 347 -7.80 -3.60 -9.09
CA ASP A 347 -6.80 -4.65 -8.90
C ASP A 347 -6.10 -4.61 -7.52
N GLY A 348 -6.53 -3.70 -6.64
CA GLY A 348 -5.97 -3.50 -5.30
C GLY A 348 -4.56 -2.92 -5.28
N LYS A 349 -3.92 -2.63 -6.43
CA LYS A 349 -2.57 -2.07 -6.47
C LYS A 349 -2.58 -0.56 -6.20
N PRO A 350 -1.50 -0.03 -5.61
CA PRO A 350 -1.36 1.41 -5.45
C PRO A 350 -0.99 2.09 -6.78
N TYR A 351 -1.78 3.08 -7.16
CA TYR A 351 -1.53 4.00 -8.26
C TYR A 351 -1.09 5.36 -7.70
N LEU A 352 0.07 5.80 -8.14
CA LEU A 352 0.70 7.02 -7.65
C LEU A 352 0.12 8.25 -8.36
N VAL A 353 -0.29 9.23 -7.58
CA VAL A 353 -0.75 10.55 -8.03
C VAL A 353 0.12 11.60 -7.36
N GLU A 354 0.65 12.55 -8.13
CA GLU A 354 1.33 13.71 -7.57
C GLU A 354 0.29 14.71 -7.07
N ILE A 355 0.41 15.13 -5.81
CA ILE A 355 -0.45 16.14 -5.20
C ILE A 355 0.16 17.52 -5.42
N ASP A 356 1.42 17.68 -5.00
CA ASP A 356 2.11 18.96 -5.05
C ASP A 356 3.62 18.76 -4.99
N GLN A 357 4.38 19.77 -5.40
CA GLN A 357 5.82 19.83 -5.22
C GLN A 357 6.21 21.19 -4.63
N VAL A 358 6.71 21.16 -3.40
CA VAL A 358 7.10 22.37 -2.69
C VAL A 358 8.61 22.45 -2.48
N THR A 359 9.13 23.67 -2.46
CA THR A 359 10.52 23.96 -2.08
C THR A 359 10.49 24.63 -0.73
N ALA A 360 11.08 23.99 0.28
CA ALA A 360 11.08 24.46 1.66
C ALA A 360 12.50 24.82 2.10
N ASP A 361 12.64 25.98 2.73
CA ASP A 361 13.89 26.37 3.38
C ASP A 361 14.17 25.42 4.55
N ALA A 362 15.40 24.90 4.59
CA ALA A 362 15.84 23.97 5.61
C ALA A 362 17.16 24.42 6.22
N LYS A 363 17.26 24.27 7.54
CA LYS A 363 18.52 24.40 8.27
C LYS A 363 19.09 23.02 8.53
N TYR A 364 20.36 22.84 8.21
CA TYR A 364 21.03 21.56 8.37
C TYR A 364 21.87 21.54 9.64
N GLN A 365 21.74 20.46 10.41
CA GLN A 365 22.47 20.27 11.65
C GLN A 365 22.81 18.81 11.83
N TYR A 366 24.02 18.51 12.29
CA TYR A 366 24.38 17.17 12.70
C TYR A 366 23.86 16.90 14.12
N TYR A 367 23.40 15.68 14.35
CA TYR A 367 22.85 15.25 15.63
C TYR A 367 23.48 13.93 16.07
N ALA A 368 23.83 13.81 17.34
CA ALA A 368 24.20 12.53 17.93
C ALA A 368 23.73 12.42 19.39
N ALA A 369 23.29 11.22 19.75
CA ALA A 369 22.93 10.87 21.13
C ALA A 369 23.74 9.63 21.56
N PRO A 370 25.02 9.80 21.95
CA PRO A 370 25.97 8.71 22.07
C PRO A 370 25.68 7.70 23.19
N LYS A 371 24.75 8.01 24.11
CA LYS A 371 24.18 7.03 25.04
C LYS A 371 23.33 5.95 24.33
N LEU A 372 22.69 6.31 23.21
CA LEU A 372 21.84 5.43 22.41
C LEU A 372 22.57 4.87 21.18
N SER A 373 23.27 5.74 20.45
CA SER A 373 24.10 5.37 19.31
C SER A 373 25.20 6.40 19.11
N THR A 374 26.42 5.93 18.84
CA THR A 374 27.56 6.78 18.51
C THR A 374 27.55 7.31 17.08
N ASP A 375 26.59 6.88 16.26
CA ASP A 375 26.42 7.38 14.91
C ASP A 375 25.97 8.85 14.90
N VAL A 376 26.48 9.61 13.93
CA VAL A 376 26.15 11.03 13.75
C VAL A 376 25.27 11.18 12.53
N TYR A 377 24.07 11.72 12.74
CA TYR A 377 23.05 11.88 11.71
C TYR A 377 23.05 13.31 11.19
N LEU A 378 23.07 13.50 9.87
CA LEU A 378 22.72 14.80 9.28
C LEU A 378 21.21 14.97 9.36
N THR A 379 20.73 16.11 9.84
CA THR A 379 19.30 16.40 9.92
C THR A 379 18.97 17.69 9.16
N ALA A 380 17.87 17.69 8.42
CA ALA A 380 17.26 18.88 7.84
C ALA A 380 16.08 19.32 8.70
N ARG A 381 16.06 20.59 9.08
CA ARG A 381 15.06 21.19 9.97
C ARG A 381 14.25 22.24 9.21
N ILE A 382 12.94 22.03 9.12
CA ILE A 382 12.01 22.89 8.39
C ILE A 382 11.01 23.46 9.41
N THR A 383 11.01 24.77 9.64
CA THR A 383 10.21 25.42 10.70
C THR A 383 8.79 25.76 10.25
N ASP A 384 8.63 26.29 9.04
CA ASP A 384 7.35 26.76 8.51
C ASP A 384 6.70 25.70 7.61
N TRP A 385 6.55 24.49 8.14
CA TRP A 385 6.08 23.33 7.37
C TRP A 385 4.56 23.17 7.38
N THR A 386 3.86 23.77 8.34
CA THR A 386 2.41 23.62 8.54
C THR A 386 1.60 24.23 7.40
N LYS A 387 2.10 25.30 6.75
CA LYS A 387 1.46 25.92 5.58
C LYS A 387 1.31 25.01 4.36
N TYR A 388 2.06 23.92 4.30
CA TYR A 388 2.00 22.95 3.20
C TYR A 388 0.97 21.85 3.44
N ASN A 389 0.31 21.85 4.62
CA ASN A 389 -0.74 20.89 4.95
C ASN A 389 -0.34 19.42 4.75
N PHE A 390 0.91 19.09 5.06
CA PHE A 390 1.40 17.73 4.97
C PHE A 390 0.61 16.82 5.92
N LEU A 391 0.42 15.58 5.49
CA LEU A 391 -0.13 14.51 6.31
C LEU A 391 0.97 13.55 6.74
N SER A 392 0.79 12.88 7.88
CA SER A 392 1.76 11.87 8.30
C SER A 392 1.85 10.73 7.28
N GLY A 393 3.06 10.38 6.83
CA GLY A 393 3.28 9.40 5.76
C GLY A 393 4.73 8.94 5.62
N GLU A 394 4.97 7.93 4.78
CA GLU A 394 6.33 7.49 4.47
C GLU A 394 7.05 8.49 3.55
N ALA A 395 8.31 8.76 3.83
CA ALA A 395 9.17 9.63 3.03
C ALA A 395 10.39 8.87 2.52
N ASN A 396 10.60 8.89 1.21
CA ASN A 396 11.86 8.51 0.58
C ASN A 396 12.81 9.70 0.63
N LEU A 397 14.01 9.49 1.14
CA LEU A 397 14.99 10.54 1.36
C LEU A 397 16.11 10.44 0.33
N PHE A 398 16.45 11.58 -0.26
CA PHE A 398 17.54 11.71 -1.22
C PHE A 398 18.47 12.86 -0.79
N PHE A 399 19.77 12.59 -0.75
CA PHE A 399 20.80 13.58 -0.49
C PHE A 399 21.89 13.47 -1.55
N GLU A 400 22.33 14.60 -2.11
CA GLU A 400 23.32 14.67 -3.20
C GLU A 400 22.95 13.76 -4.41
N GLY A 401 21.66 13.70 -4.73
CA GLY A 401 21.15 12.88 -5.84
C GLY A 401 21.06 11.37 -5.56
N THR A 402 21.43 10.92 -4.35
CA THR A 402 21.44 9.50 -3.98
C THR A 402 20.32 9.16 -3.00
N PHE A 403 19.68 8.00 -3.15
CA PHE A 403 18.72 7.49 -2.17
C PHE A 403 19.44 7.04 -0.90
N ILE A 404 19.10 7.65 0.24
CA ILE A 404 19.77 7.46 1.52
C ILE A 404 18.92 6.67 2.53
N GLY A 405 17.62 6.50 2.26
CA GLY A 405 16.74 5.66 3.09
C GLY A 405 15.29 6.11 3.09
N LYS A 406 14.51 5.46 3.94
CA LYS A 406 13.13 5.82 4.25
C LYS A 406 13.05 6.43 5.64
N SER A 407 12.17 7.40 5.80
CA SER A 407 11.76 7.95 7.09
C SER A 407 10.24 8.06 7.15
N LYS A 408 9.71 8.39 8.32
CA LYS A 408 8.31 8.74 8.51
C LYS A 408 8.22 10.24 8.76
N LEU A 409 7.44 10.93 7.95
CA LEU A 409 7.02 12.29 8.22
C LEU A 409 5.86 12.20 9.22
N ASP A 410 6.04 12.69 10.45
CA ASP A 410 4.97 12.74 11.45
C ASP A 410 4.59 14.18 11.77
N THR A 411 3.40 14.57 11.32
CA THR A 411 2.82 15.91 11.49
C THR A 411 2.08 16.08 12.82
N ARG A 412 1.92 15.00 13.59
CA ARG A 412 1.20 15.03 14.88
C ARG A 412 2.10 15.37 16.06
N ALA A 413 3.42 15.35 15.87
CA ALA A 413 4.34 15.82 16.88
C ALA A 413 4.11 17.32 17.07
N ALA A 414 3.80 17.76 18.29
CA ALA A 414 3.54 19.16 18.66
C ALA A 414 4.81 20.02 18.61
N ASN A 415 5.48 20.05 17.46
CA ASN A 415 6.77 20.69 17.28
C ASN A 415 6.73 21.61 16.07
N ASP A 416 7.12 22.87 16.28
CA ASP A 416 7.17 23.92 15.25
C ASP A 416 8.30 23.70 14.24
N THR A 417 8.89 22.50 14.20
CA THR A 417 9.98 22.16 13.28
C THR A 417 9.92 20.69 12.90
N LEU A 418 9.74 20.45 11.61
CA LEU A 418 9.88 19.13 11.02
C LEU A 418 11.36 18.80 10.89
N SER A 419 11.80 17.73 11.56
CA SER A 419 13.18 17.25 11.54
C SER A 419 13.29 15.96 10.74
N LEU A 420 14.06 16.00 9.66
CA LEU A 420 14.24 14.89 8.73
C LEU A 420 15.69 14.40 8.81
N SER A 421 15.89 13.14 9.21
CA SER A 421 17.21 12.52 9.21
C SER A 421 17.65 12.19 7.78
N LEU A 422 18.73 12.80 7.31
CA LEU A 422 19.33 12.60 5.99
C LEU A 422 20.47 11.56 6.00
N GLY A 423 20.49 10.68 7.01
CA GLY A 423 21.45 9.58 7.10
C GLY A 423 22.70 9.89 7.92
N VAL A 424 23.53 8.85 8.07
CA VAL A 424 24.73 8.87 8.92
C VAL A 424 25.95 9.37 8.15
N ASP A 425 26.72 10.29 8.75
CA ASP A 425 27.99 10.76 8.20
C ASP A 425 29.18 10.22 9.01
N LYS A 426 29.83 9.20 8.45
CA LYS A 426 30.98 8.53 9.09
C LYS A 426 32.24 9.40 9.19
N ASN A 427 32.25 10.59 8.58
CA ASN A 427 33.36 11.54 8.72
C ASN A 427 33.29 12.33 10.02
N ILE A 428 32.23 12.17 10.82
CA ILE A 428 32.14 12.74 12.17
C ILE A 428 32.15 11.58 13.14
N VAL A 429 33.19 11.51 13.97
CA VAL A 429 33.38 10.39 14.89
C VAL A 429 33.04 10.85 16.29
N VAL A 430 32.03 10.22 16.89
CA VAL A 430 31.68 10.39 18.31
C VAL A 430 31.99 9.10 19.05
N LYS A 431 32.58 9.18 20.24
CA LYS A 431 32.70 8.05 21.16
C LYS A 431 32.31 8.49 22.56
N ARG A 432 31.62 7.62 23.29
CA ARG A 432 31.27 7.81 24.72
C ARG A 432 31.92 6.70 25.53
N LEU A 433 32.87 7.06 26.39
CA LEU A 433 33.67 6.13 27.17
C LEU A 433 33.54 6.45 28.66
N MET A 434 33.23 5.43 29.47
CA MET A 434 33.23 5.57 30.93
C MET A 434 34.67 5.75 31.40
N GLN A 435 34.95 6.86 32.09
CA GLN A 435 36.28 7.13 32.65
C GLN A 435 36.41 6.56 34.06
N THR A 436 35.34 6.63 34.85
CA THR A 436 35.38 6.24 36.25
C THR A 436 34.01 5.77 36.72
N GLN A 437 33.99 4.63 37.42
CA GLN A 437 32.85 4.15 38.19
C GLN A 437 33.31 3.95 39.63
N LEU A 438 32.86 4.84 40.53
CA LEU A 438 33.19 4.75 41.95
C LEU A 438 31.93 4.47 42.75
N ASN A 439 31.99 3.40 43.55
CA ASN A 439 30.95 3.01 44.50
C ASN A 439 31.48 3.28 45.91
N ASP A 440 31.34 4.53 46.37
CA ASP A 440 31.74 4.88 47.72
C ASP A 440 30.64 4.45 48.69
N LYS A 441 30.92 3.37 49.42
CA LYS A 441 30.24 3.12 50.70
C LYS A 441 30.80 4.13 51.69
N GLN A 442 30.20 5.32 51.81
CA GLN A 442 30.52 6.20 52.94
C GLN A 442 30.43 5.36 54.23
N GLY A 443 31.46 5.55 55.07
CA GLY A 443 31.99 4.58 56.04
C GLY A 443 31.02 4.07 57.11
N ILE A 444 31.62 3.51 58.16
CA ILE A 444 31.05 2.63 59.20
C ILE A 444 29.78 3.20 59.91
N PHE A 445 29.40 4.47 59.68
CA PHE A 445 28.23 5.15 60.28
C PHE A 445 27.24 5.82 59.29
N GLY A 446 27.41 5.74 57.96
CA GLY A 446 26.49 6.38 56.99
C GLY A 446 25.34 5.46 56.53
N SER A 447 24.09 5.94 56.45
CA SER A 447 22.92 5.16 56.01
C SER A 447 22.68 5.15 54.49
N SER A 448 23.47 5.90 53.70
CA SER A 448 23.33 6.03 52.24
C SER A 448 24.49 5.42 51.45
N LYS A 449 24.23 4.98 50.22
CA LYS A 449 25.21 4.65 49.18
C LYS A 449 25.39 5.86 48.26
N LYS A 450 26.61 6.07 47.77
CA LYS A 450 26.94 7.10 46.79
C LYS A 450 27.60 6.44 45.58
N GLU A 451 26.99 6.59 44.41
CA GLU A 451 27.54 6.11 43.14
C GLU A 451 27.89 7.29 42.24
N THR A 452 29.14 7.35 41.79
CA THR A 452 29.59 8.36 40.83
C THR A 452 29.75 7.72 39.45
N ARG A 453 29.23 8.39 38.43
CA ARG A 453 29.43 8.04 37.02
C ARG A 453 30.11 9.19 36.31
N ASP A 454 31.14 8.87 35.56
CA ASP A 454 31.94 9.84 34.82
C ASP A 454 32.16 9.36 33.39
N TRP A 455 31.55 10.05 32.44
CA TRP A 455 31.60 9.73 31.03
C TRP A 455 32.35 10.82 30.27
N ASN A 456 33.24 10.41 29.38
CA ASN A 456 33.88 11.29 28.43
C ASN A 456 33.32 11.03 27.02
N ILE A 457 32.88 12.09 26.37
CA ILE A 457 32.36 12.10 25.00
C ILE A 457 33.39 12.80 24.11
N SER A 458 34.08 12.03 23.28
CA SER A 458 35.02 12.54 22.30
C SER A 458 34.35 12.73 20.95
N ILE A 459 34.53 13.91 20.36
CA ILE A 459 33.99 14.27 19.05
C ILE A 459 35.14 14.68 18.13
N LYS A 460 35.17 14.18 16.90
CA LYS A 460 36.13 14.58 15.86
C LYS A 460 35.40 14.87 14.56
N ASN A 461 35.55 16.09 14.04
CA ASN A 461 35.19 16.42 12.68
C ASN A 461 36.35 16.02 11.75
N ARG A 462 36.17 15.04 10.86
CA ARG A 462 37.17 14.67 9.84
C ARG A 462 36.88 15.27 8.47
N LYS A 463 35.87 16.15 8.35
CA LYS A 463 35.54 16.85 7.12
C LYS A 463 36.46 18.04 6.90
N THR A 464 36.41 18.57 5.67
CA THR A 464 37.12 19.77 5.23
C THR A 464 36.34 21.07 5.50
N GLN A 465 35.08 20.96 5.93
CA GLN A 465 34.21 22.08 6.25
C GLN A 465 33.79 22.09 7.73
N PRO A 466 33.49 23.27 8.30
CA PRO A 466 32.91 23.39 9.63
C PRO A 466 31.52 22.74 9.65
N ILE A 467 31.15 22.20 10.81
CA ILE A 467 29.85 21.54 11.02
C ILE A 467 29.11 22.17 12.20
N SER A 468 27.80 22.38 12.08
CA SER A 468 26.93 22.65 13.23
C SER A 468 26.49 21.32 13.82
N LEU A 469 26.74 21.11 15.12
CA LEU A 469 26.54 19.84 15.80
C LEU A 469 25.73 20.03 17.10
N LEU A 470 24.68 19.23 17.24
CA LEU A 470 23.92 19.03 18.47
C LEU A 470 24.27 17.66 19.05
N ILE A 471 24.89 17.65 20.23
CA ILE A 471 25.07 16.43 21.02
C ILE A 471 24.02 16.43 22.13
N GLU A 472 23.34 15.31 22.32
CA GLU A 472 22.45 15.09 23.46
C GLU A 472 22.89 13.89 24.30
N ASP A 473 22.86 14.04 25.63
CA ASP A 473 23.03 12.95 26.59
C ASP A 473 22.03 13.16 27.74
N GLN A 474 22.13 12.39 28.81
CA GLN A 474 21.19 12.47 29.91
C GLN A 474 21.82 12.08 31.24
N VAL A 475 21.51 12.85 32.28
CA VAL A 475 21.68 12.45 33.68
C VAL A 475 20.37 11.91 34.24
N PRO A 476 20.39 10.94 35.16
CA PRO A 476 19.15 10.42 35.75
C PRO A 476 18.37 11.52 36.47
N VAL A 477 17.05 11.39 36.50
CA VAL A 477 16.17 12.22 37.33
C VAL A 477 15.47 11.32 38.34
N SER A 478 15.43 11.76 39.59
CA SER A 478 14.74 11.03 40.64
C SER A 478 13.27 11.46 40.72
N GLN A 479 12.37 10.48 40.79
CA GLN A 479 10.97 10.68 41.18
C GLN A 479 10.74 10.38 42.68
N ASN A 480 11.77 9.90 43.37
CA ASN A 480 11.72 9.56 44.79
C ASN A 480 12.56 10.58 45.58
N THR A 481 11.94 11.27 46.54
CA THR A 481 12.63 12.26 47.38
C THR A 481 13.79 11.67 48.19
N ALA A 482 13.85 10.35 48.38
CA ALA A 482 14.96 9.66 49.05
C ALA A 482 16.20 9.45 48.17
N ILE A 483 16.11 9.68 46.85
CA ILE A 483 17.22 9.53 45.90
C ILE A 483 17.62 10.91 45.40
N GLU A 484 18.84 11.31 45.72
CA GLU A 484 19.43 12.59 45.32
C GLU A 484 20.33 12.38 44.09
N VAL A 485 20.12 13.17 43.03
CA VAL A 485 21.01 13.20 41.86
C VAL A 485 21.70 14.55 41.79
N ASP A 486 23.03 14.53 41.72
CA ASP A 486 23.89 15.71 41.64
C ASP A 486 24.69 15.68 40.33
N ALA A 487 24.38 16.58 39.39
CA ALA A 487 25.12 16.75 38.15
C ALA A 487 26.31 17.69 38.38
N GLN A 488 27.53 17.15 38.31
CA GLN A 488 28.76 17.83 38.73
C GLN A 488 29.48 18.54 37.59
N ASP A 489 29.89 17.79 36.57
CA ASP A 489 30.58 18.34 35.39
C ASP A 489 29.80 17.92 34.15
N ILE A 490 29.12 18.88 33.55
CA ILE A 490 28.34 18.70 32.31
C ILE A 490 28.94 19.50 31.15
N SER A 491 30.17 20.00 31.28
CA SER A 491 30.86 20.76 30.21
C SER A 491 30.00 21.87 29.58
N GLY A 492 29.23 22.58 30.40
CA GLY A 492 28.37 23.69 29.96
C GLY A 492 27.11 23.29 29.17
N ALA A 493 26.61 22.06 29.31
CA ALA A 493 25.37 21.65 28.66
C ALA A 493 24.16 22.47 29.11
N GLU A 494 23.23 22.72 28.21
CA GLU A 494 21.88 23.14 28.57
C GLU A 494 21.13 21.93 29.14
N MET A 495 20.71 22.01 30.41
CA MET A 495 20.06 20.90 31.11
C MET A 495 18.56 21.15 31.29
N ASN A 496 17.73 20.22 30.81
CA ASN A 496 16.32 20.16 31.18
C ASN A 496 16.18 19.41 32.51
N LYS A 497 15.85 20.11 33.60
CA LYS A 497 15.77 19.53 34.95
C LYS A 497 14.65 18.48 35.11
N ALA A 498 13.58 18.56 34.33
CA ALA A 498 12.47 17.62 34.43
C ALA A 498 12.78 16.26 33.79
N THR A 499 13.58 16.26 32.72
CA THR A 499 13.92 15.04 31.97
C THR A 499 15.36 14.57 32.18
N GLY A 500 16.22 15.42 32.74
CA GLY A 500 17.66 15.18 32.90
C GLY A 500 18.45 15.31 31.60
N LYS A 501 17.81 15.76 30.50
CA LYS A 501 18.43 15.86 29.19
C LYS A 501 19.49 16.95 29.17
N LEU A 502 20.68 16.63 28.66
CA LEU A 502 21.80 17.55 28.43
C LEU A 502 21.94 17.79 26.93
N SER A 503 22.03 19.06 26.52
CA SER A 503 22.18 19.45 25.11
C SER A 503 23.40 20.38 24.93
N TRP A 504 24.28 20.05 23.99
CA TRP A 504 25.39 20.93 23.56
C TRP A 504 25.22 21.26 22.08
N ASN A 505 25.04 22.54 21.77
CA ASN A 505 24.97 23.04 20.40
C ASN A 505 26.19 23.91 20.09
N PHE A 506 27.01 23.53 19.11
CA PHE A 506 28.21 24.28 18.73
C PHE A 506 28.62 24.01 17.29
N THR A 507 29.44 24.91 16.74
CA THR A 507 30.15 24.69 15.48
C THR A 507 31.50 24.01 15.78
N LEU A 508 31.83 22.97 15.02
CA LEU A 508 33.12 22.28 15.09
C LEU A 508 33.88 22.47 13.78
N GLU A 509 35.02 23.14 13.86
CA GLU A 509 35.87 23.46 12.71
C GLU A 509 36.40 22.21 11.98
N PRO A 510 36.83 22.34 10.71
CA PRO A 510 37.45 21.25 9.96
C PRO A 510 38.61 20.62 10.74
N GLN A 511 38.72 19.29 10.73
CA GLN A 511 39.77 18.54 11.43
C GLN A 511 39.85 18.80 12.95
N ALA A 512 38.93 19.54 13.56
CA ALA A 512 38.95 19.83 14.99
C ALA A 512 38.40 18.66 15.82
N ALA A 513 38.85 18.57 17.06
CA ALA A 513 38.32 17.64 18.06
C ALA A 513 37.80 18.40 19.27
N LYS A 514 36.77 17.87 19.93
CA LYS A 514 36.21 18.40 21.17
C LYS A 514 35.95 17.26 22.14
N GLN A 515 36.10 17.53 23.43
CA GLN A 515 35.77 16.60 24.51
C GLN A 515 34.67 17.24 25.34
N LEU A 516 33.67 16.44 25.72
CA LEU A 516 32.61 16.82 26.64
C LEU A 516 32.58 15.79 27.76
N ARG A 517 32.28 16.22 28.97
CA ARG A 517 32.20 15.36 30.14
C ARG A 517 30.78 15.36 30.70
N VAL A 518 30.34 14.19 31.14
CA VAL A 518 29.09 14.01 31.88
C VAL A 518 29.41 13.27 33.17
N LYS A 519 29.56 14.02 34.24
CA LYS A 519 29.84 13.53 35.58
C LYS A 519 28.66 13.82 36.50
N TYR A 520 28.10 12.78 37.10
CA TYR A 520 27.03 12.90 38.09
C TYR A 520 27.22 11.90 39.23
N THR A 521 26.59 12.22 40.34
CA THR A 521 26.50 11.35 41.51
C THR A 521 25.03 11.04 41.81
N VAL A 522 24.74 9.77 42.10
CA VAL A 522 23.46 9.35 42.68
C VAL A 522 23.69 8.91 44.12
N LYS A 523 22.94 9.48 45.05
CA LYS A 523 22.95 9.12 46.47
C LYS A 523 21.59 8.59 46.88
N TYR A 524 21.56 7.42 47.51
CA TYR A 524 20.33 6.69 47.83
C TYR A 524 20.49 5.82 49.10
N PRO A 525 19.39 5.40 49.78
CA PRO A 525 19.46 4.59 50.99
C PRO A 525 20.10 3.20 50.78
N LYS A 526 20.85 2.70 51.77
CA LYS A 526 21.60 1.43 51.64
C LYS A 526 20.72 0.19 51.40
N ASP A 527 19.50 0.21 51.94
CA ASP A 527 18.48 -0.82 51.86
C ASP A 527 17.72 -0.86 50.52
N GLN A 528 17.86 0.18 49.69
CA GLN A 528 17.26 0.23 48.35
C GLN A 528 18.21 -0.31 47.28
N ILE A 529 17.64 -0.99 46.29
CA ILE A 529 18.32 -1.41 45.06
C ILE A 529 17.98 -0.38 43.98
N VAL A 530 18.94 0.45 43.61
CA VAL A 530 18.80 1.47 42.57
C VAL A 530 19.65 1.08 41.36
N SER A 531 19.02 0.97 40.19
CA SER A 531 19.74 0.75 38.93
C SER A 531 20.23 2.09 38.39
N VAL A 532 21.51 2.39 38.63
CA VAL A 532 22.16 3.59 38.07
C VAL A 532 22.71 3.25 36.69
N GLN A 533 21.91 3.51 35.66
CA GLN A 533 22.22 3.32 34.24
C GLN A 533 23.21 4.36 33.69
#